data_AF-A0ABC9BRK4-F1
#
_entry.id   AF-A0ABC9BRK4-F1
#
_cell.length_a   1.000
_cell.length_b   1.000
_cell.length_c   1.000
_cell.angle_alpha   90.00
_cell.angle_beta   90.00
_cell.angle_gamma   90.00
#
_symmetry.space_group_name_H-M   'P 1'
#
loop_
_entity.id
_entity.type
_entity.pdbx_description
1 polymer ?
#
loop_
_entity_poly.entity_id
_entity_poly.type
_entity_poly.pdbx_seq_one_letter_code
_entity_poly.pdbx_strand_id
1 'polypeptide(L)'
;MDGNAAAAAAAAAAAAGMDFVERLGPDASAAVFAVLRDRADIARAAAVSRSWRTLVMVVHMSKIRCLRLCPEVASITRIEQEQPTNSASSSNNGVNEGDAGSTAAAAAWENYKIEQRGYMLLAHALLSSHTKSSCIDGCLGASSTDNFPGESIQNTLEPRDRLGEWPPSYWSSGGQVDPGASEFLVYKLCSDLCLIDEIRIHPFKAFFQERCPIYSSQYVRFKFDCPKVPLQHKDLVSEVNEGQLTADDNYIWVYTSSEFPMLQKNVLQSFKLPRPVLCIGGVVKVEFLGRVQKQWVDDQYYICISHVQVLGTPLPGELQTAAYENGIALKYYPDHEPLEDNGWQIWRALIGNGQGIGFNQEMLSRLLGPQLQLAVEENGHGELKEVNQALP
;
A
#
# COMPACT_ATOMS: atom_id res chain seq x y z
N MET A 1 40.59 -51.11 -12.80
CA MET A 1 39.15 -50.81 -12.96
C MET A 1 38.63 -49.93 -11.82
N ASP A 2 39.49 -49.48 -10.90
CA ASP A 2 39.10 -48.82 -9.65
C ASP A 2 38.88 -47.30 -9.76
N GLY A 3 39.35 -46.67 -10.84
CA GLY A 3 39.15 -45.23 -11.07
C GLY A 3 37.69 -44.84 -11.36
N ASN A 4 36.89 -45.75 -11.92
CA ASN A 4 35.52 -45.46 -12.31
C ASN A 4 34.53 -45.54 -11.13
N ALA A 5 34.82 -46.41 -10.15
CA ALA A 5 34.01 -46.54 -8.94
C ALA A 5 34.22 -45.36 -7.96
N ALA A 6 35.47 -44.88 -7.84
CA ALA A 6 35.78 -43.71 -7.03
C ALA A 6 35.20 -42.41 -7.60
N ALA A 7 35.23 -42.24 -8.93
CA ALA A 7 34.59 -41.10 -9.60
C ALA A 7 33.06 -41.15 -9.47
N ALA A 8 32.44 -42.32 -9.59
CA ALA A 8 31.00 -42.50 -9.39
C ALA A 8 30.57 -42.26 -7.94
N ALA A 9 31.36 -42.70 -6.95
CA ALA A 9 31.11 -42.45 -5.54
C ALA A 9 31.28 -40.97 -5.17
N ALA A 10 32.28 -40.29 -5.75
CA ALA A 10 32.48 -38.84 -5.58
C ALA A 10 31.34 -38.03 -6.23
N ALA A 11 30.86 -38.42 -7.41
CA ALA A 11 29.71 -37.80 -8.06
C ALA A 11 28.40 -38.05 -7.28
N ALA A 12 28.21 -39.25 -6.72
CA ALA A 12 27.06 -39.57 -5.88
C ALA A 12 27.09 -38.82 -4.54
N ALA A 13 28.27 -38.64 -3.94
CA ALA A 13 28.45 -37.84 -2.72
C ALA A 13 28.24 -36.34 -2.99
N ALA A 14 28.69 -35.83 -4.15
CA ALA A 14 28.40 -34.47 -4.60
C ALA A 14 26.89 -34.24 -4.82
N ALA A 15 26.18 -35.21 -5.39
CA ALA A 15 24.72 -35.17 -5.54
C ALA A 15 23.96 -35.30 -4.21
N ALA A 16 24.54 -35.94 -3.20
CA ALA A 16 23.95 -36.08 -1.86
C ALA A 16 24.06 -34.79 -1.01
N GLY A 17 24.99 -33.89 -1.34
CA GLY A 17 25.12 -32.56 -0.74
C GLY A 17 24.38 -31.44 -1.49
N MET A 18 23.81 -31.75 -2.66
CA MET A 18 23.17 -30.78 -3.55
C MET A 18 21.75 -30.46 -3.05
N ASP A 19 21.45 -29.19 -2.86
CA ASP A 19 20.15 -28.76 -2.36
C ASP A 19 19.02 -29.11 -3.35
N PHE A 20 17.81 -29.35 -2.85
CA PHE A 20 16.69 -29.76 -3.68
C PHE A 20 16.34 -28.70 -4.75
N VAL A 21 16.55 -27.41 -4.48
CA VAL A 21 16.38 -26.36 -5.51
C VAL A 21 17.36 -26.57 -6.67
N GLU A 22 18.61 -26.90 -6.36
CA GLU A 22 19.66 -27.14 -7.35
C GLU A 22 19.42 -28.44 -8.13
N ARG A 23 18.84 -29.46 -7.47
CA ARG A 23 18.48 -30.74 -8.10
C ARG A 23 17.26 -30.66 -9.00
N LEU A 24 16.23 -29.91 -8.58
CA LEU A 24 15.04 -29.69 -9.39
C LEU A 24 15.32 -28.73 -10.55
N GLY A 25 16.34 -27.89 -10.37
CA GLY A 25 16.66 -26.81 -11.29
C GLY A 25 15.82 -25.55 -10.98
N PRO A 26 16.35 -24.37 -11.32
CA PRO A 26 15.71 -23.10 -11.02
C PRO A 26 14.34 -22.96 -11.70
N ASP A 27 14.20 -23.39 -12.95
CA ASP A 27 12.97 -23.21 -13.74
C ASP A 27 11.81 -24.06 -13.19
N ALA A 28 12.07 -25.32 -12.82
CA ALA A 28 11.06 -26.18 -12.23
C ALA A 28 10.70 -25.75 -10.80
N SER A 29 11.68 -25.29 -10.02
CA SER A 29 11.41 -24.76 -8.67
C SER A 29 10.55 -23.51 -8.73
N ALA A 30 10.84 -22.62 -9.68
CA ALA A 30 10.07 -21.41 -9.92
C ALA A 30 8.62 -21.70 -10.36
N ALA A 31 8.43 -22.66 -11.26
CA ALA A 31 7.09 -23.08 -11.69
C ALA A 31 6.24 -23.55 -10.50
N VAL A 32 6.84 -24.28 -9.56
CA VAL A 32 6.14 -24.72 -8.35
C VAL A 32 5.87 -23.55 -7.40
N PHE A 33 6.83 -22.67 -7.13
CA PHE A 33 6.61 -21.52 -6.25
C PHE A 33 5.50 -20.59 -6.76
N ALA A 34 5.41 -20.41 -8.08
CA ALA A 34 4.41 -19.52 -8.67
C ALA A 34 2.96 -20.02 -8.56
N VAL A 35 2.75 -21.31 -8.27
CA VAL A 35 1.42 -21.90 -8.06
C VAL A 35 1.06 -22.07 -6.57
N LEU A 36 1.95 -21.73 -5.64
CA LEU A 36 1.65 -21.81 -4.20
C LEU A 36 0.72 -20.67 -3.79
N ARG A 37 -0.58 -20.97 -3.72
CA ARG A 37 -1.61 -19.99 -3.33
C ARG A 37 -2.21 -20.28 -1.96
N ASP A 38 -2.33 -21.55 -1.57
CA ASP A 38 -2.96 -21.96 -0.33
C ASP A 38 -1.96 -22.15 0.84
N ARG A 39 -2.44 -22.04 2.09
CA ARG A 39 -1.58 -22.15 3.29
C ARG A 39 -0.95 -23.54 3.45
N ALA A 40 -1.60 -24.58 2.96
CA ALA A 40 -1.12 -25.96 3.05
C ALA A 40 -0.06 -26.27 1.98
N ASP A 41 -0.18 -25.71 0.77
CA ASP A 41 0.79 -25.73 -0.31
C ASP A 41 2.09 -25.06 0.13
N ILE A 42 1.98 -23.88 0.75
CA ILE A 42 3.12 -23.16 1.34
C ILE A 42 3.81 -24.03 2.39
N ALA A 43 3.05 -24.68 3.29
CA ALA A 43 3.60 -25.55 4.31
C ALA A 43 4.28 -26.80 3.72
N ARG A 44 3.67 -27.41 2.69
CA ARG A 44 4.23 -28.55 1.95
C ARG A 44 5.53 -28.15 1.25
N ALA A 45 5.53 -27.04 0.53
CA ALA A 45 6.71 -26.50 -0.16
C ALA A 45 7.83 -26.17 0.85
N ALA A 46 7.50 -25.58 1.99
CA ALA A 46 8.47 -25.30 3.06
C ALA A 46 9.01 -26.57 3.76
N ALA A 47 8.41 -27.75 3.55
CA ALA A 47 8.90 -29.01 4.08
C ALA A 47 9.93 -29.69 3.14
N VAL A 48 9.97 -29.30 1.86
CA VAL A 48 10.78 -29.95 0.81
C VAL A 48 12.28 -29.89 1.09
N SER A 49 12.80 -28.69 1.39
CA SER A 49 14.21 -28.50 1.80
C SER A 49 14.35 -27.24 2.63
N ARG A 50 15.54 -27.02 3.22
CA ARG A 50 15.83 -25.77 3.96
C ARG A 50 15.78 -24.55 3.04
N SER A 51 16.26 -24.66 1.80
CA SER A 51 16.22 -23.57 0.84
C SER A 51 14.81 -23.26 0.33
N TRP A 52 14.01 -24.30 0.05
CA TRP A 52 12.59 -24.12 -0.28
C TRP A 52 11.84 -23.44 0.86
N ARG A 53 12.11 -23.87 2.09
CA ARG A 53 11.59 -23.20 3.29
C ARG A 53 11.99 -21.73 3.30
N THR A 54 13.27 -21.39 3.15
CA THR A 54 13.71 -19.99 3.17
C THR A 54 13.01 -19.16 2.10
N LEU A 55 12.94 -19.63 0.85
CA LEU A 55 12.33 -18.88 -0.27
C LEU A 55 10.83 -18.66 -0.08
N VAL A 56 10.09 -19.73 0.23
CA VAL A 56 8.65 -19.68 0.51
C VAL A 56 8.38 -18.78 1.72
N MET A 57 9.19 -18.92 2.77
CA MET A 57 9.03 -18.11 3.97
C MET A 57 9.29 -16.63 3.68
N VAL A 58 10.25 -16.25 2.86
CA VAL A 58 10.55 -14.83 2.59
C VAL A 58 9.37 -14.09 1.94
N VAL A 59 8.76 -14.67 0.92
CA VAL A 59 7.67 -14.02 0.16
C VAL A 59 6.36 -14.10 0.94
N HIS A 60 6.02 -15.29 1.40
CA HIS A 60 4.77 -15.49 2.12
C HIS A 60 4.80 -14.81 3.49
N MET A 61 5.95 -14.72 4.19
CA MET A 61 6.01 -13.96 5.46
C MET A 61 5.86 -12.47 5.25
N SER A 62 6.39 -11.88 4.16
CA SER A 62 6.19 -10.46 3.86
C SER A 62 4.71 -10.16 3.64
N LYS A 63 4.03 -10.95 2.79
CA LYS A 63 2.59 -10.84 2.56
C LYS A 63 1.77 -11.09 3.83
N ILE A 64 2.05 -12.16 4.58
CA ILE A 64 1.37 -12.48 5.85
C ILE A 64 1.57 -11.36 6.86
N ARG A 65 2.76 -10.76 6.91
CA ARG A 65 3.06 -9.64 7.81
C ARG A 65 2.25 -8.41 7.43
N CYS A 66 2.19 -8.05 6.14
CA CYS A 66 1.31 -6.97 5.67
C CYS A 66 -0.14 -7.22 6.07
N LEU A 67 -0.67 -8.42 5.83
CA LEU A 67 -2.05 -8.80 6.18
C LEU A 67 -2.33 -8.74 7.70
N ARG A 68 -1.33 -9.07 8.52
CA ARG A 68 -1.45 -8.98 9.98
C ARG A 68 -1.43 -7.53 10.49
N LEU A 69 -0.64 -6.67 9.84
CA LEU A 69 -0.57 -5.25 10.18
C LEU A 69 -1.83 -4.52 9.69
N CYS A 70 -2.26 -4.81 8.47
CA CYS A 70 -3.36 -4.15 7.76
C CYS A 70 -4.16 -5.21 7.00
N PRO A 71 -5.29 -5.70 7.56
CA PRO A 71 -6.19 -6.63 6.89
C PRO A 71 -6.68 -6.15 5.52
N GLU A 72 -6.72 -4.84 5.30
CA GLU A 72 -7.11 -4.20 4.03
C GLU A 72 -6.23 -4.67 2.86
N VAL A 73 -4.99 -5.09 3.12
CA VAL A 73 -4.06 -5.64 2.11
C VAL A 73 -4.65 -6.87 1.39
N ALA A 74 -5.66 -7.53 1.97
CA ALA A 74 -6.37 -8.62 1.31
C ALA A 74 -7.11 -8.20 0.02
N SER A 75 -7.44 -6.92 -0.15
CA SER A 75 -8.05 -6.40 -1.38
C SER A 75 -7.05 -6.25 -2.53
N ILE A 76 -5.74 -6.24 -2.23
CA ILE A 76 -4.66 -6.23 -3.23
C ILE A 76 -4.52 -7.64 -3.79
N THR A 77 -5.08 -7.83 -4.99
CA THR A 77 -5.14 -9.12 -5.68
C THR A 77 -3.95 -9.34 -6.61
N ARG A 78 -3.26 -8.27 -7.02
CA ARG A 78 -2.12 -8.32 -7.95
C ARG A 78 -1.02 -7.34 -7.53
N ILE A 79 0.23 -7.69 -7.82
CA ILE A 79 1.38 -6.77 -7.76
C ILE A 79 1.89 -6.56 -9.17
N GLU A 80 2.17 -5.31 -9.53
CA GLU A 80 2.71 -4.91 -10.82
C GLU A 80 3.97 -4.06 -10.63
N GLN A 81 4.94 -4.24 -11.51
CA GLN A 81 6.13 -3.40 -11.57
C GLN A 81 5.95 -2.42 -12.73
N GLU A 82 5.97 -1.12 -12.45
CA GLU A 82 5.99 -0.13 -13.53
C GLU A 82 7.42 0.00 -14.07
N GLN A 83 7.57 -0.07 -15.40
CA GLN A 83 8.86 0.20 -16.04
C GLN A 83 9.01 1.70 -16.34
N PRO A 84 10.20 2.29 -16.14
CA PRO A 84 10.44 3.67 -16.52
C PRO A 84 10.14 3.86 -18.01
N THR A 85 9.38 4.90 -18.34
CA THR A 85 8.98 5.26 -19.70
C THR A 85 10.19 5.74 -20.51
N ASN A 86 11.09 4.83 -20.89
CA ASN A 86 12.17 5.02 -21.86
C ASN A 86 12.55 3.67 -22.50
N SER A 87 11.55 2.83 -22.78
CA SER A 87 11.75 1.60 -23.56
C SER A 87 10.66 1.47 -24.61
N ALA A 88 10.69 2.39 -25.58
CA ALA A 88 10.14 2.10 -26.90
C ALA A 88 11.02 1.04 -27.55
N SER A 89 10.72 -0.22 -27.30
CA SER A 89 11.13 -1.32 -28.17
C SER A 89 9.96 -2.26 -28.36
N SER A 90 9.07 -1.87 -29.27
CA SER A 90 8.45 -2.85 -30.16
C SER A 90 9.58 -3.51 -30.95
N SER A 91 9.99 -4.71 -30.54
CA SER A 91 10.60 -5.67 -31.46
C SER A 91 9.62 -6.82 -31.65
N ASN A 92 8.83 -6.73 -32.72
CA ASN A 92 8.28 -7.91 -33.37
C ASN A 92 9.46 -8.77 -33.82
N ASN A 93 9.77 -9.84 -33.10
CA ASN A 93 10.52 -10.95 -33.65
C ASN A 93 9.65 -12.21 -33.56
N GLY A 94 9.45 -12.81 -34.74
CA GLY A 94 8.55 -13.92 -34.98
C GLY A 94 8.77 -15.10 -34.04
N VAL A 95 7.65 -15.63 -33.57
CA VAL A 95 7.56 -16.87 -32.81
C VAL A 95 7.99 -18.02 -33.73
N ASN A 96 9.12 -18.67 -33.39
CA ASN A 96 9.32 -20.06 -33.77
C ASN A 96 8.61 -20.92 -32.72
N GLU A 97 7.52 -21.57 -33.13
CA GLU A 97 6.79 -22.56 -32.35
C GLU A 97 7.72 -23.74 -32.01
N GLY A 98 8.10 -23.86 -30.74
CA GLY A 98 8.93 -24.99 -30.30
C GLY A 98 9.18 -25.10 -28.78
N ASP A 99 8.81 -24.12 -27.96
CA ASP A 99 9.16 -24.13 -26.53
C ASP A 99 8.08 -23.52 -25.61
N ALA A 100 6.86 -24.07 -25.70
CA ALA A 100 5.72 -23.60 -24.90
C ALA A 100 5.80 -23.97 -23.41
N GLY A 101 6.68 -24.92 -23.02
CA GLY A 101 6.84 -25.36 -21.63
C GLY A 101 7.81 -24.50 -20.81
N SER A 102 8.88 -23.99 -21.43
CA SER A 102 9.93 -23.19 -20.79
C SER A 102 9.47 -21.74 -20.50
N THR A 103 8.61 -21.19 -21.36
CA THR A 103 8.15 -19.79 -21.28
C THR A 103 7.15 -19.53 -20.15
N ALA A 104 6.26 -20.49 -19.85
CA ALA A 104 5.28 -20.35 -18.78
C ALA A 104 5.93 -20.37 -17.38
N ALA A 105 6.89 -21.25 -17.15
CA ALA A 105 7.65 -21.33 -15.91
C ALA A 105 8.47 -20.04 -15.67
N ALA A 106 9.14 -19.53 -16.71
CA ALA A 106 9.89 -18.29 -16.64
C ALA A 106 8.98 -17.08 -16.35
N ALA A 107 7.81 -16.98 -17.00
CA ALA A 107 6.85 -15.90 -16.72
C ALA A 107 6.28 -15.97 -15.30
N ALA A 108 5.99 -17.18 -14.82
CA ALA A 108 5.50 -17.42 -13.47
C ALA A 108 6.55 -17.06 -12.41
N TRP A 109 7.84 -17.29 -12.72
CA TRP A 109 8.97 -16.88 -11.90
C TRP A 109 9.10 -15.37 -11.75
N GLU A 110 9.03 -14.64 -12.87
CA GLU A 110 9.11 -13.18 -12.84
C GLU A 110 7.95 -12.57 -12.05
N ASN A 111 6.74 -13.11 -12.19
CA ASN A 111 5.60 -12.69 -11.37
C ASN A 111 5.86 -12.93 -9.87
N TYR A 112 6.48 -14.05 -9.51
CA TYR A 112 6.85 -14.31 -8.11
C TYR A 112 7.85 -13.28 -7.57
N LYS A 113 8.87 -12.91 -8.34
CA LYS A 113 9.84 -11.86 -7.95
C LYS A 113 9.16 -10.50 -7.77
N ILE A 114 8.24 -10.15 -8.66
CA ILE A 114 7.46 -8.92 -8.60
C ILE A 114 6.60 -8.92 -7.33
N GLU A 115 5.87 -10.00 -7.06
CA GLU A 115 5.07 -10.14 -5.83
C GLU A 115 5.94 -10.03 -4.57
N GLN A 116 7.08 -10.73 -4.54
CA GLN A 116 8.04 -10.66 -3.44
C GLN A 116 8.48 -9.22 -3.14
N ARG A 117 8.97 -8.52 -4.17
CA ARG A 117 9.49 -7.16 -4.02
C ARG A 117 8.40 -6.20 -3.58
N GLY A 118 7.22 -6.26 -4.20
CA GLY A 118 6.10 -5.40 -3.83
C GLY A 118 5.65 -5.59 -2.38
N TYR A 119 5.48 -6.84 -1.90
CA TYR A 119 5.10 -7.08 -0.51
C TYR A 119 6.21 -6.76 0.48
N MET A 120 7.49 -6.92 0.11
CA MET A 120 8.61 -6.49 0.95
C MET A 120 8.65 -4.97 1.10
N LEU A 121 8.49 -4.23 0.00
CA LEU A 121 8.44 -2.77 0.01
C LEU A 121 7.24 -2.26 0.82
N LEU A 122 6.07 -2.87 0.63
CA LEU A 122 4.88 -2.54 1.41
C LEU A 122 5.08 -2.83 2.90
N ALA A 123 5.64 -4.00 3.26
CA ALA A 123 5.93 -4.34 4.65
C ALA A 123 6.89 -3.33 5.28
N HIS A 124 7.93 -2.95 4.55
CA HIS A 124 8.89 -1.95 4.97
C HIS A 124 8.24 -0.57 5.17
N ALA A 125 7.38 -0.13 4.24
CA ALA A 125 6.64 1.11 4.35
C ALA A 125 5.69 1.11 5.55
N LEU A 126 4.98 0.01 5.80
CA LEU A 126 4.06 -0.13 6.94
C LEU A 126 4.78 -0.14 8.30
N LEU A 127 6.04 -0.59 8.35
CA LEU A 127 6.83 -0.69 9.59
C LEU A 127 7.76 0.49 9.83
N SER A 128 8.07 1.24 8.77
CA SER A 128 8.92 2.41 8.85
C SER A 128 8.26 3.49 9.71
N SER A 129 9.08 4.17 10.52
CA SER A 129 8.62 5.29 11.32
C SER A 129 8.38 6.49 10.42
N HIS A 130 7.12 6.90 10.29
CA HIS A 130 6.74 8.08 9.53
C HIS A 130 6.14 9.14 10.43
N THR A 131 6.24 10.39 10.00
CA THR A 131 5.56 11.50 10.65
C THR A 131 4.07 11.47 10.32
N LYS A 132 3.24 11.71 11.32
CA LYS A 132 1.80 11.88 11.12
C LYS A 132 1.54 13.25 10.51
N SER A 133 0.72 13.29 9.47
CA SER A 133 0.35 14.53 8.79
C SER A 133 -1.14 14.54 8.44
N SER A 134 -1.63 15.71 8.02
CA SER A 134 -2.92 15.80 7.33
C SER A 134 -2.77 15.18 5.95
N CYS A 135 -3.57 14.15 5.65
CA CYS A 135 -3.47 13.39 4.41
C CYS A 135 -4.34 13.96 3.29
N ILE A 136 -5.27 14.88 3.55
CA ILE A 136 -6.15 15.44 2.52
C ILE A 136 -5.32 16.31 1.56
N ASP A 137 -5.43 16.01 0.27
CA ASP A 137 -4.84 16.78 -0.84
C ASP A 137 -5.90 17.65 -1.54
N GLY A 138 -7.12 17.16 -1.68
CA GLY A 138 -8.19 17.90 -2.35
C GLY A 138 -9.59 17.35 -2.10
N CYS A 139 -10.59 18.09 -2.55
CA CYS A 139 -12.00 17.71 -2.45
C CYS A 139 -12.49 17.11 -3.78
N LEU A 140 -13.20 16.00 -3.72
CA LEU A 140 -13.81 15.35 -4.90
C LEU A 140 -15.29 15.70 -5.05
N GLY A 141 -16.00 15.92 -3.94
CA GLY A 141 -17.38 16.41 -3.97
C GLY A 141 -18.17 16.11 -2.70
N ALA A 142 -19.39 16.62 -2.66
CA ALA A 142 -20.38 16.36 -1.61
C ALA A 142 -21.62 15.67 -2.21
N SER A 143 -22.38 14.94 -1.40
CA SER A 143 -23.69 14.40 -1.81
C SER A 143 -24.65 15.48 -2.27
N SER A 144 -24.61 16.63 -1.61
CA SER A 144 -25.35 17.83 -1.97
C SER A 144 -24.63 19.07 -1.41
N THR A 145 -24.96 20.23 -1.97
CA THR A 145 -24.57 21.53 -1.45
C THR A 145 -25.76 22.49 -1.57
N ASP A 146 -26.04 23.29 -0.53
CA ASP A 146 -27.16 24.24 -0.56
C ASP A 146 -26.86 25.43 -1.48
N ASN A 147 -25.83 26.22 -1.17
CA ASN A 147 -25.45 27.41 -1.96
C ASN A 147 -24.04 27.27 -2.57
N PHE A 148 -23.88 26.45 -3.61
CA PHE A 148 -22.62 26.32 -4.33
C PHE A 148 -22.31 27.60 -5.15
N PRO A 149 -21.05 28.08 -5.23
CA PRO A 149 -19.84 27.57 -4.56
C PRO A 149 -19.62 28.13 -3.14
N GLY A 150 -20.47 29.05 -2.67
CA GLY A 150 -20.29 29.77 -1.41
C GLY A 150 -20.21 28.88 -0.17
N GLU A 151 -20.95 27.76 -0.16
CA GLU A 151 -21.01 26.78 0.93
C GLU A 151 -20.45 25.42 0.51
N SER A 152 -19.45 25.43 -0.37
CA SER A 152 -18.88 24.22 -0.97
C SER A 152 -17.98 23.43 -0.02
N ILE A 153 -17.73 22.15 -0.36
CA ILE A 153 -16.83 21.25 0.38
C ILE A 153 -15.41 21.83 0.54
N GLN A 154 -14.93 22.65 -0.40
CA GLN A 154 -13.60 23.26 -0.36
C GLN A 154 -13.38 24.09 0.91
N ASN A 155 -14.45 24.70 1.43
CA ASN A 155 -14.40 25.47 2.68
C ASN A 155 -13.99 24.63 3.89
N THR A 156 -14.20 23.31 3.84
CA THR A 156 -13.81 22.37 4.91
C THR A 156 -12.30 22.13 5.00
N LEU A 157 -11.51 22.58 4.03
CA LEU A 157 -10.05 22.49 4.09
C LEU A 157 -9.44 23.58 4.98
N GLU A 158 -10.14 24.70 5.18
CA GLU A 158 -9.68 25.80 6.04
C GLU A 158 -9.99 25.47 7.52
N PRO A 159 -9.00 25.45 8.42
CA PRO A 159 -9.23 25.15 9.83
C PRO A 159 -10.08 26.18 10.58
N ARG A 160 -10.25 27.37 10.02
CA ARG A 160 -10.91 28.52 10.65
C ARG A 160 -12.33 28.67 10.13
N ASP A 161 -13.30 28.54 11.04
CA ASP A 161 -14.72 28.85 10.79
C ASP A 161 -14.98 30.37 10.68
N ARG A 162 -14.02 31.19 11.14
CA ARG A 162 -13.99 32.65 11.03
C ARG A 162 -12.58 33.18 10.73
N LEU A 163 -12.41 33.80 9.57
CA LEU A 163 -11.23 34.59 9.23
C LEU A 163 -11.50 36.09 9.52
N GLY A 164 -11.80 36.49 10.76
CA GLY A 164 -12.00 37.92 11.07
C GLY A 164 -13.20 38.57 10.35
N GLU A 165 -12.95 39.56 9.48
CA GLU A 165 -13.97 40.24 8.64
C GLU A 165 -14.41 39.44 7.40
N TRP A 166 -13.80 38.29 7.14
CA TRP A 166 -14.12 37.44 5.99
C TRP A 166 -15.40 36.62 6.23
N PRO A 167 -16.11 36.21 5.16
CA PRO A 167 -17.32 35.41 5.27
C PRO A 167 -17.08 34.09 6.03
N PRO A 168 -18.13 33.52 6.64
CA PRO A 168 -18.04 32.19 7.26
C PRO A 168 -17.55 31.15 6.25
N SER A 169 -16.59 30.30 6.67
CA SER A 169 -16.06 29.20 5.86
C SER A 169 -16.64 27.88 6.37
N TYR A 170 -17.59 27.31 5.63
CA TYR A 170 -18.20 26.02 5.93
C TYR A 170 -18.78 25.38 4.66
N TRP A 171 -18.95 24.07 4.69
CA TRP A 171 -19.85 23.37 3.79
C TRP A 171 -21.25 23.27 4.37
N SER A 172 -22.28 23.38 3.53
CA SER A 172 -23.69 23.18 3.89
C SER A 172 -24.34 22.16 2.95
N SER A 173 -24.96 21.13 3.52
CA SER A 173 -25.80 20.19 2.76
C SER A 173 -27.05 20.86 2.21
N GLY A 174 -27.65 20.31 1.16
CA GLY A 174 -29.05 20.63 0.82
C GLY A 174 -30.02 20.28 1.96
N GLY A 175 -31.11 21.04 2.05
CA GLY A 175 -32.19 20.82 3.02
C GLY A 175 -32.90 19.48 2.81
N GLN A 176 -33.29 18.83 3.90
CA GLN A 176 -34.10 17.62 3.88
C GLN A 176 -35.23 17.64 4.90
N VAL A 177 -36.39 17.13 4.51
CA VAL A 177 -37.52 16.95 5.42
C VAL A 177 -37.30 15.76 6.36
N ASP A 178 -36.68 14.69 5.84
CA ASP A 178 -36.38 13.49 6.61
C ASP A 178 -35.09 13.67 7.44
N PRO A 179 -35.15 13.62 8.78
CA PRO A 179 -33.96 13.68 9.62
C PRO A 179 -33.06 12.43 9.47
N GLY A 180 -33.57 11.33 8.91
CA GLY A 180 -32.79 10.12 8.61
C GLY A 180 -31.92 10.23 7.35
N ALA A 181 -32.16 11.21 6.49
CA ALA A 181 -31.43 11.38 5.24
C ALA A 181 -29.94 11.71 5.50
N SER A 182 -29.05 10.83 5.06
CA SER A 182 -27.59 11.00 5.23
C SER A 182 -26.99 11.98 4.23
N GLU A 183 -25.87 12.58 4.61
CA GLU A 183 -24.99 13.33 3.70
C GLU A 183 -23.57 12.78 3.75
N PHE A 184 -22.74 13.15 2.80
CA PHE A 184 -21.35 12.77 2.81
C PHE A 184 -20.44 13.74 2.05
N LEU A 185 -19.17 13.70 2.40
CA LEU A 185 -18.09 14.44 1.77
C LEU A 185 -17.01 13.46 1.30
N VAL A 186 -16.50 13.64 0.08
CA VAL A 186 -15.48 12.77 -0.51
C VAL A 186 -14.21 13.57 -0.77
N TYR A 187 -13.09 13.05 -0.27
CA TYR A 187 -11.78 13.68 -0.33
C TYR A 187 -10.76 12.80 -1.05
N LYS A 188 -9.84 13.44 -1.76
CA LYS A 188 -8.62 12.83 -2.29
C LYS A 188 -7.48 13.02 -1.28
N LEU A 189 -6.71 11.96 -1.05
CA LEU A 189 -5.52 11.97 -0.21
C LEU A 189 -4.25 12.25 -1.03
N CYS A 190 -3.19 12.66 -0.33
CA CYS A 190 -1.89 13.02 -0.92
C CYS A 190 -1.07 11.81 -1.41
N SER A 191 -1.49 10.59 -1.08
CA SER A 191 -0.91 9.34 -1.57
C SER A 191 -2.03 8.32 -1.81
N ASP A 192 -1.81 7.43 -2.77
CA ASP A 192 -2.69 6.29 -3.04
C ASP A 192 -2.78 5.34 -1.83
N LEU A 193 -1.73 5.29 -1.03
CA LEU A 193 -1.68 4.49 0.17
C LEU A 193 -1.44 5.37 1.39
N CYS A 194 -2.40 5.40 2.30
CA CYS A 194 -2.29 6.14 3.55
C CYS A 194 -2.71 5.27 4.72
N LEU A 195 -1.88 5.17 5.76
CA LEU A 195 -2.25 4.54 7.02
C LEU A 195 -2.97 5.57 7.90
N ILE A 196 -4.28 5.49 7.98
CA ILE A 196 -5.14 6.47 8.66
C ILE A 196 -5.39 6.05 10.10
N ASP A 197 -5.19 6.98 11.04
CA ASP A 197 -5.39 6.75 12.47
C ASP A 197 -6.64 7.45 13.01
N GLU A 198 -6.88 8.67 12.54
CA GLU A 198 -7.80 9.61 13.16
C GLU A 198 -8.42 10.53 12.10
N ILE A 199 -9.72 10.78 12.22
CA ILE A 199 -10.39 11.81 11.45
C ILE A 199 -10.87 12.87 12.46
N ARG A 200 -10.67 14.14 12.15
CA ARG A 200 -11.19 15.25 12.95
C ARG A 200 -12.20 16.04 12.14
N ILE A 201 -13.31 16.39 12.77
CA ILE A 201 -14.39 17.15 12.13
C ILE A 201 -14.84 18.26 13.08
N HIS A 202 -15.04 19.45 12.53
CA HIS A 202 -15.57 20.60 13.24
C HIS A 202 -16.97 20.94 12.68
N PRO A 203 -18.06 20.62 13.41
CA PRO A 203 -19.40 21.08 13.05
C PRO A 203 -19.49 22.60 13.07
N PHE A 204 -20.25 23.18 12.13
CA PHE A 204 -20.38 24.61 12.01
C PHE A 204 -21.52 25.17 12.88
N LYS A 205 -21.23 26.28 13.54
CA LYS A 205 -22.20 27.13 14.23
C LYS A 205 -22.59 28.31 13.35
N ALA A 206 -23.85 28.36 12.95
CA ALA A 206 -24.41 29.46 12.15
C ALA A 206 -24.60 30.71 13.01
N PHE A 207 -23.50 31.37 13.34
CA PHE A 207 -23.46 32.54 14.21
C PHE A 207 -24.20 33.77 13.67
N PHE A 208 -24.56 33.75 12.39
CA PHE A 208 -25.35 34.77 11.72
C PHE A 208 -26.86 34.53 11.85
N GLN A 209 -27.29 33.38 12.38
CA GLN A 209 -28.69 33.05 12.64
C GLN A 209 -29.06 33.28 14.11
N GLU A 210 -30.36 33.50 14.36
CA GLU A 210 -30.89 33.64 15.72
C GLU A 210 -30.59 32.38 16.54
N ARG A 211 -30.19 32.56 17.81
CA ARG A 211 -29.76 31.50 18.74
C ARG A 211 -28.48 30.75 18.33
N CYS A 212 -27.89 31.10 17.18
CA CYS A 212 -26.64 30.55 16.67
C CYS A 212 -26.61 29.00 16.68
N PRO A 213 -27.53 28.34 15.94
CA PRO A 213 -27.67 26.90 15.92
C PRO A 213 -26.41 26.20 15.39
N ILE A 214 -26.25 24.93 15.77
CA ILE A 214 -25.16 24.07 15.31
C ILE A 214 -25.76 22.96 14.45
N TYR A 215 -25.28 22.85 13.22
CA TYR A 215 -25.82 21.91 12.23
C TYR A 215 -24.94 20.65 12.14
N SER A 216 -24.78 19.93 13.26
CA SER A 216 -24.05 18.65 13.29
C SER A 216 -24.95 17.46 12.95
N SER A 217 -24.30 16.34 12.65
CA SER A 217 -24.95 15.02 12.59
C SER A 217 -25.02 14.34 13.97
N GLN A 218 -25.82 13.29 14.09
CA GLN A 218 -25.85 12.42 15.27
C GLN A 218 -24.64 11.49 15.29
N TYR A 219 -24.29 10.94 14.12
CA TYR A 219 -23.18 10.03 13.96
C TYR A 219 -22.38 10.32 12.69
N VAL A 220 -21.12 9.94 12.70
CA VAL A 220 -20.27 9.90 11.51
C VAL A 220 -19.73 8.51 11.26
N ARG A 221 -19.54 8.19 9.98
CA ARG A 221 -18.95 6.93 9.53
C ARG A 221 -17.92 7.23 8.44
N PHE A 222 -16.83 6.49 8.44
CA PHE A 222 -15.73 6.67 7.50
C PHE A 222 -15.63 5.47 6.58
N LYS A 223 -15.43 5.73 5.29
CA LYS A 223 -15.11 4.71 4.32
C LYS A 223 -13.83 5.07 3.58
N PHE A 224 -13.03 4.05 3.27
CA PHE A 224 -11.78 4.18 2.53
C PHE A 224 -11.84 3.36 1.26
N ASP A 225 -11.33 3.92 0.18
CA ASP A 225 -11.66 3.45 -1.15
C ASP A 225 -10.56 3.66 -2.19
N CYS A 226 -10.64 2.83 -3.23
CA CYS A 226 -9.93 2.88 -4.48
C CYS A 226 -10.86 3.28 -5.65
N PRO A 227 -10.57 4.38 -6.36
CA PRO A 227 -11.34 4.77 -7.52
C PRO A 227 -11.14 3.79 -8.67
N LYS A 228 -12.24 3.41 -9.35
CA LYS A 228 -12.19 2.52 -10.52
C LYS A 228 -11.41 3.11 -11.69
N VAL A 229 -11.36 4.43 -11.76
CA VAL A 229 -10.60 5.20 -12.76
C VAL A 229 -9.61 6.11 -12.02
N PRO A 230 -8.32 6.15 -12.43
CA PRO A 230 -7.32 7.01 -11.79
C PRO A 230 -7.75 8.48 -11.75
N LEU A 231 -7.65 9.09 -10.56
CA LEU A 231 -8.06 10.48 -10.31
C LEU A 231 -6.99 11.48 -10.75
N GLN A 232 -7.36 12.39 -11.64
CA GLN A 232 -6.55 13.51 -12.11
C GLN A 232 -6.86 14.80 -11.33
N HIS A 233 -6.00 15.82 -11.46
CA HIS A 233 -6.23 17.10 -10.78
C HIS A 233 -7.53 17.81 -11.23
N LYS A 234 -7.91 17.65 -12.51
CA LYS A 234 -9.17 18.18 -13.06
C LYS A 234 -10.43 17.55 -12.46
N ASP A 235 -10.27 16.43 -11.75
CA ASP A 235 -11.35 15.69 -11.12
C ASP A 235 -11.65 16.25 -9.72
N LEU A 236 -10.83 17.18 -9.21
CA LEU A 236 -11.19 17.94 -8.02
C LEU A 236 -12.44 18.79 -8.28
N VAL A 237 -13.27 18.95 -7.25
CA VAL A 237 -14.55 19.63 -7.36
C VAL A 237 -14.39 21.10 -7.79
N SER A 238 -15.27 21.50 -8.71
CA SER A 238 -15.39 22.79 -9.36
C SER A 238 -16.86 23.02 -9.72
N GLU A 239 -17.20 24.23 -10.17
CA GLU A 239 -18.56 24.58 -10.65
C GLU A 239 -19.06 23.67 -11.79
N VAL A 240 -18.17 23.05 -12.55
CA VAL A 240 -18.54 22.26 -13.73
C VAL A 240 -18.76 20.78 -13.40
N ASN A 241 -18.14 20.28 -12.33
CA ASN A 241 -18.10 18.84 -12.02
C ASN A 241 -18.62 18.49 -10.61
N GLU A 242 -19.28 19.43 -9.93
CA GLU A 242 -19.89 19.19 -8.62
C GLU A 242 -20.82 17.97 -8.66
N GLY A 243 -20.61 17.04 -7.73
CA GLY A 243 -21.42 15.83 -7.59
C GLY A 243 -21.19 14.75 -8.66
N GLN A 244 -20.36 14.97 -9.68
CA GLN A 244 -20.17 13.97 -10.76
C GLN A 244 -19.40 12.74 -10.28
N LEU A 245 -18.47 12.92 -9.34
CA LEU A 245 -17.63 11.84 -8.84
C LEU A 245 -18.17 11.19 -7.58
N THR A 246 -19.29 11.65 -7.02
CA THR A 246 -19.76 11.20 -5.70
C THR A 246 -20.55 9.90 -5.71
N ALA A 247 -20.86 9.36 -6.90
CA ALA A 247 -21.56 8.09 -7.04
C ALA A 247 -20.73 6.91 -6.51
N ASP A 248 -21.33 6.07 -5.66
CA ASP A 248 -20.66 4.92 -5.06
C ASP A 248 -20.15 3.91 -6.12
N ASP A 249 -20.80 3.86 -7.29
CA ASP A 249 -20.40 2.99 -8.40
C ASP A 249 -19.05 3.37 -9.03
N ASN A 250 -18.52 4.56 -8.74
CA ASN A 250 -17.20 4.99 -9.21
C ASN A 250 -16.05 4.33 -8.44
N TYR A 251 -16.34 3.62 -7.35
CA TYR A 251 -15.35 3.18 -6.38
C TYR A 251 -15.51 1.71 -5.91
N ILE A 252 -14.52 1.18 -5.20
CA ILE A 252 -14.44 -0.18 -4.65
C ILE A 252 -14.18 -0.12 -3.13
N TRP A 253 -15.24 0.09 -2.33
CA TRP A 253 -15.12 0.28 -0.88
C TRP A 253 -14.40 -0.87 -0.16
N VAL A 254 -13.17 -0.64 0.27
CA VAL A 254 -12.33 -1.65 0.95
C VAL A 254 -12.63 -1.70 2.45
N TYR A 255 -12.92 -0.55 3.05
CA TYR A 255 -13.14 -0.44 4.49
C TYR A 255 -14.33 0.47 4.80
N THR A 256 -15.11 0.09 5.81
CA THR A 256 -16.16 0.90 6.42
C THR A 256 -16.03 0.82 7.94
N SER A 257 -15.96 1.97 8.61
CA SER A 257 -15.87 2.03 10.07
C SER A 257 -17.21 1.74 10.75
N SER A 258 -17.17 1.51 12.07
CA SER A 258 -18.34 1.71 12.93
C SER A 258 -18.79 3.17 12.91
N GLU A 259 -20.02 3.40 13.36
CA GLU A 259 -20.55 4.75 13.57
C GLU A 259 -19.96 5.36 14.84
N PHE A 260 -19.53 6.62 14.77
CA PHE A 260 -19.03 7.39 15.89
C PHE A 260 -20.02 8.49 16.24
N PRO A 261 -20.38 8.68 17.53
CA PRO A 261 -21.29 9.74 17.92
C PRO A 261 -20.63 11.11 17.72
N MET A 262 -21.35 12.04 17.08
CA MET A 262 -20.93 13.43 16.91
C MET A 262 -21.67 14.33 17.90
N LEU A 263 -20.91 15.13 18.66
CA LEU A 263 -21.46 16.08 19.61
C LEU A 263 -22.04 17.30 18.88
N GLN A 264 -23.12 17.84 19.43
CA GLN A 264 -23.71 19.10 18.98
C GLN A 264 -22.95 20.32 19.54
N LYS A 265 -21.66 20.44 19.17
CA LYS A 265 -20.75 21.49 19.66
C LYS A 265 -19.84 22.00 18.53
N ASN A 266 -19.63 23.32 18.49
CA ASN A 266 -18.69 24.01 17.59
C ASN A 266 -17.27 23.90 18.11
N VAL A 267 -16.74 22.68 18.07
CA VAL A 267 -15.36 22.35 18.42
C VAL A 267 -14.85 21.31 17.43
N LEU A 268 -13.53 21.29 17.20
CA LEU A 268 -12.89 20.23 16.44
C LEU A 268 -12.97 18.92 17.25
N GLN A 269 -13.75 17.96 16.77
CA GLN A 269 -13.97 16.67 17.42
C GLN A 269 -13.06 15.61 16.80
N SER A 270 -12.55 14.71 17.64
CA SER A 270 -11.58 13.67 17.28
C SER A 270 -12.26 12.31 17.22
N PHE A 271 -12.17 11.65 16.06
CA PHE A 271 -12.71 10.33 15.79
C PHE A 271 -11.56 9.36 15.48
N LYS A 272 -11.10 8.66 16.51
CA LYS A 272 -9.97 7.72 16.40
C LYS A 272 -10.46 6.36 15.97
N LEU A 273 -9.81 5.79 14.98
CA LEU A 273 -10.06 4.42 14.56
C LEU A 273 -9.52 3.45 15.63
N PRO A 274 -10.15 2.26 15.81
CA PRO A 274 -9.69 1.28 16.80
C PRO A 274 -8.26 0.78 16.56
N ARG A 275 -7.82 0.83 15.30
CA ARG A 275 -6.46 0.59 14.84
C ARG A 275 -6.17 1.49 13.64
N PRO A 276 -4.90 1.70 13.28
CA PRO A 276 -4.57 2.28 11.99
C PRO A 276 -5.14 1.43 10.86
N VAL A 277 -5.68 2.08 9.83
CA VAL A 277 -6.34 1.44 8.69
C VAL A 277 -5.66 1.89 7.40
N LEU A 278 -5.26 0.94 6.57
CA LEU A 278 -4.65 1.25 5.28
C LEU A 278 -5.75 1.65 4.29
N CYS A 279 -5.83 2.94 3.96
CA CYS A 279 -6.60 3.45 2.83
C CYS A 279 -5.87 3.08 1.53
N ILE A 280 -6.53 2.31 0.66
CA ILE A 280 -5.99 1.82 -0.60
C ILE A 280 -6.70 2.56 -1.73
N GLY A 281 -5.96 3.33 -2.52
CA GLY A 281 -6.44 4.18 -3.61
C GLY A 281 -6.76 5.62 -3.23
N GLY A 282 -6.36 6.05 -2.04
CA GLY A 282 -6.25 7.46 -1.70
C GLY A 282 -7.57 8.22 -1.64
N VAL A 283 -8.70 7.56 -1.39
CA VAL A 283 -10.01 8.22 -1.28
C VAL A 283 -10.64 7.97 0.09
N VAL A 284 -11.16 9.04 0.69
CA VAL A 284 -11.91 8.99 1.96
C VAL A 284 -13.29 9.57 1.76
N LYS A 285 -14.32 8.81 2.18
CA LYS A 285 -15.70 9.30 2.30
C LYS A 285 -16.07 9.43 3.77
N VAL A 286 -16.51 10.63 4.14
CA VAL A 286 -17.03 10.96 5.46
C VAL A 286 -18.55 11.03 5.35
N GLU A 287 -19.24 10.06 5.94
CA GLU A 287 -20.70 10.00 5.97
C GLU A 287 -21.23 10.60 7.28
N PHE A 288 -22.21 11.49 7.16
CA PHE A 288 -22.93 12.16 8.23
C PHE A 288 -24.32 11.56 8.33
N LEU A 289 -24.64 10.98 9.48
CA LEU A 289 -25.83 10.16 9.71
C LEU A 289 -26.70 10.80 10.80
N GLY A 290 -27.99 10.92 10.52
CA GLY A 290 -28.96 11.53 11.43
C GLY A 290 -28.78 13.03 11.54
N ARG A 291 -29.69 13.80 10.96
CA ARG A 291 -29.73 15.25 11.09
C ARG A 291 -30.36 15.65 12.42
N VAL A 292 -29.90 16.76 12.98
CA VAL A 292 -30.33 17.21 14.32
C VAL A 292 -31.00 18.58 14.30
N GLN A 293 -30.53 19.48 13.44
CA GLN A 293 -30.93 20.87 13.47
C GLN A 293 -31.71 21.25 12.22
N LYS A 294 -32.82 21.97 12.42
CA LYS A 294 -33.60 22.58 11.35
C LYS A 294 -33.22 24.03 11.13
N GLN A 295 -33.28 24.45 9.87
CA GLN A 295 -33.23 25.85 9.50
C GLN A 295 -34.61 26.50 9.68
N TRP A 296 -34.63 27.73 10.19
CA TRP A 296 -35.88 28.42 10.53
C TRP A 296 -36.67 28.90 9.31
N VAL A 297 -35.99 29.13 8.18
CA VAL A 297 -36.56 29.73 6.96
C VAL A 297 -37.50 28.75 6.25
N ASP A 298 -37.12 27.48 6.21
CA ASP A 298 -37.77 26.44 5.39
C ASP A 298 -38.25 25.22 6.21
N ASP A 299 -37.97 25.18 7.52
CA ASP A 299 -38.27 24.07 8.43
C ASP A 299 -37.66 22.71 7.98
N GLN A 300 -36.55 22.75 7.24
CA GLN A 300 -35.81 21.56 6.79
C GLN A 300 -34.55 21.34 7.62
N TYR A 301 -34.08 20.10 7.65
CA TYR A 301 -32.87 19.69 8.34
C TYR A 301 -31.62 19.88 7.48
N TYR A 302 -30.58 20.44 8.09
CA TYR A 302 -29.29 20.72 7.44
C TYR A 302 -28.13 20.14 8.24
N ILE A 303 -27.02 19.88 7.55
CA ILE A 303 -25.71 19.59 8.15
C ILE A 303 -24.73 20.61 7.61
N CYS A 304 -23.95 21.23 8.50
CA CYS A 304 -22.92 22.19 8.15
C CYS A 304 -21.60 21.86 8.85
N ILE A 305 -20.50 21.85 8.10
CA ILE A 305 -19.17 21.44 8.58
C ILE A 305 -18.17 22.54 8.26
N SER A 306 -17.47 23.03 9.29
CA SER A 306 -16.43 24.06 9.14
C SER A 306 -15.12 23.48 8.64
N HIS A 307 -14.72 22.32 9.17
CA HIS A 307 -13.40 21.75 8.90
C HIS A 307 -13.39 20.23 8.99
N VAL A 308 -12.62 19.59 8.10
CA VAL A 308 -12.31 18.16 8.14
C VAL A 308 -10.80 17.97 8.00
N GLN A 309 -10.25 17.10 8.83
CA GLN A 309 -8.84 16.70 8.79
C GLN A 309 -8.73 15.18 8.87
N VAL A 310 -8.03 14.57 7.92
CA VAL A 310 -7.69 13.15 7.96
C VAL A 310 -6.23 13.03 8.40
N LEU A 311 -5.97 12.40 9.55
CA LEU A 311 -4.64 12.24 10.12
C LEU A 311 -4.14 10.82 9.93
N GLY A 312 -2.93 10.72 9.40
CA GLY A 312 -2.30 9.44 9.16
C GLY A 312 -0.88 9.59 8.64
N THR A 313 -0.40 8.49 8.08
CA THR A 313 0.92 8.37 7.46
C THR A 313 0.72 8.05 5.98
N PRO A 314 1.03 8.97 5.05
CA PRO A 314 1.11 8.63 3.64
C PRO A 314 2.30 7.69 3.42
N LEU A 315 2.07 6.60 2.70
CA LEU A 315 3.16 5.70 2.28
C LEU A 315 3.87 6.30 1.06
N PRO A 316 5.13 5.89 0.81
CA PRO A 316 5.95 6.44 -0.27
C PRO A 316 5.27 6.37 -1.64
N GLY A 317 5.47 7.41 -2.45
CA GLY A 317 4.88 7.54 -3.79
C GLY A 317 5.39 6.51 -4.81
N GLU A 318 6.44 5.75 -4.48
CA GLU A 318 6.83 4.60 -5.30
C GLU A 318 5.79 3.48 -5.25
N LEU A 319 4.91 3.45 -4.25
CA LEU A 319 3.80 2.51 -4.15
C LEU A 319 2.50 3.19 -4.59
N GLN A 320 1.96 2.74 -5.72
CA GLN A 320 0.70 3.25 -6.28
C GLN A 320 -0.32 2.14 -6.39
N THR A 321 -1.58 2.51 -6.63
CA THR A 321 -2.67 1.54 -6.76
C THR A 321 -3.44 1.77 -8.05
N ALA A 322 -3.89 0.68 -8.65
CA ALA A 322 -4.77 0.75 -9.81
C ALA A 322 -5.90 -0.27 -9.67
N ALA A 323 -7.14 0.21 -9.77
CA ALA A 323 -8.29 -0.66 -9.90
C ALA A 323 -8.33 -1.28 -11.31
N TYR A 324 -8.86 -2.51 -11.39
CA TYR A 324 -9.17 -3.20 -12.64
C TYR A 324 -10.46 -4.02 -12.45
N GLU A 325 -10.98 -4.63 -13.52
CA GLU A 325 -12.32 -5.28 -13.52
C GLU A 325 -12.59 -6.22 -12.34
N ASN A 326 -11.57 -6.90 -11.80
CA ASN A 326 -11.71 -7.92 -10.75
C ASN A 326 -10.84 -7.68 -9.50
N GLY A 327 -10.41 -6.45 -9.23
CA GLY A 327 -9.66 -6.16 -8.00
C GLY A 327 -8.79 -4.91 -8.05
N ILE A 328 -7.80 -4.90 -7.16
CA ILE A 328 -6.84 -3.79 -7.02
C ILE A 328 -5.43 -4.32 -7.19
N ALA A 329 -4.67 -3.69 -8.08
CA ALA A 329 -3.25 -3.94 -8.26
C ALA A 329 -2.42 -2.94 -7.46
N LEU A 330 -1.42 -3.42 -6.72
CA LEU A 330 -0.37 -2.59 -6.15
C LEU A 330 0.76 -2.48 -7.18
N LYS A 331 1.03 -1.25 -7.60
CA LYS A 331 2.11 -0.91 -8.50
C LYS A 331 3.29 -0.42 -7.70
N TYR A 332 4.50 -0.81 -8.10
CA TYR A 332 5.71 -0.21 -7.56
C TYR A 332 6.70 0.22 -8.64
N TYR A 333 7.38 1.34 -8.40
CA TYR A 333 8.45 1.84 -9.25
C TYR A 333 9.80 1.38 -8.72
N PRO A 334 10.59 0.64 -9.52
CA PRO A 334 11.97 0.34 -9.20
C PRO A 334 12.86 1.53 -9.63
N ASP A 335 12.90 2.65 -8.90
CA ASP A 335 13.85 3.70 -9.25
C ASP A 335 15.31 3.29 -8.94
N HIS A 336 16.23 3.78 -9.78
CA HIS A 336 17.66 3.44 -9.85
C HIS A 336 18.35 3.38 -8.49
N GLU A 337 18.92 2.21 -8.16
CA GLU A 337 19.87 1.94 -7.06
C GLU A 337 19.49 2.50 -5.66
N PRO A 338 19.22 1.64 -4.67
CA PRO A 338 18.90 2.13 -3.33
C PRO A 338 20.12 2.83 -2.71
N LEU A 339 19.95 4.10 -2.33
CA LEU A 339 20.79 4.76 -1.34
C LEU A 339 20.84 3.89 -0.07
N GLU A 340 22.01 3.30 0.18
CA GLU A 340 22.54 2.79 1.45
C GLU A 340 21.52 2.24 2.47
N ASP A 341 21.13 0.98 2.22
CA ASP A 341 21.50 -0.18 3.05
C ASP A 341 21.43 -0.06 4.59
N ASN A 342 20.23 0.23 5.14
CA ASN A 342 19.93 -0.10 6.55
C ASN A 342 18.96 -1.30 6.67
N GLY A 343 17.95 -1.39 5.81
CA GLY A 343 17.06 -2.55 5.75
C GLY A 343 17.74 -3.81 5.19
N TRP A 344 18.73 -3.60 4.32
CA TRP A 344 19.49 -4.67 3.68
C TRP A 344 20.60 -5.25 4.58
N GLN A 345 21.15 -4.47 5.53
CA GLN A 345 22.02 -4.96 6.59
C GLN A 345 21.29 -5.89 7.59
N ILE A 346 20.05 -5.56 7.96
CA ILE A 346 19.21 -6.43 8.80
C ILE A 346 18.93 -7.77 8.07
N TRP A 347 18.76 -7.70 6.74
CA TRP A 347 18.62 -8.84 5.86
C TRP A 347 19.90 -9.70 5.76
N ARG A 348 21.08 -9.09 5.64
CA ARG A 348 22.38 -9.80 5.71
C ARG A 348 22.57 -10.50 7.06
N ALA A 349 22.18 -9.88 8.17
CA ALA A 349 22.28 -10.48 9.50
C ALA A 349 21.35 -11.70 9.68
N LEU A 350 20.17 -11.68 9.06
CA LEU A 350 19.21 -12.80 9.09
C LEU A 350 19.65 -13.99 8.23
N ILE A 351 20.29 -13.74 7.08
CA ILE A 351 20.88 -14.80 6.23
C ILE A 351 22.19 -15.33 6.85
N GLY A 352 23.05 -14.44 7.36
CA GLY A 352 24.37 -14.78 7.89
C GLY A 352 24.35 -15.65 9.16
N ASN A 353 23.28 -15.58 9.95
CA ASN A 353 23.10 -16.44 11.13
C ASN A 353 22.59 -17.86 10.80
N GLY A 354 22.23 -18.12 9.55
CA GLY A 354 21.98 -19.48 9.04
C GLY A 354 23.29 -20.15 8.64
N GLN A 355 24.15 -20.50 9.60
CA GLN A 355 25.40 -21.20 9.33
C GLN A 355 25.17 -22.43 8.42
N GLY A 356 25.75 -22.37 7.21
CA GLY A 356 26.01 -23.55 6.38
C GLY A 356 25.26 -23.70 5.05
N ILE A 357 24.68 -22.66 4.46
CA ILE A 357 24.11 -22.76 3.10
C ILE A 357 24.84 -21.80 2.17
N GLY A 358 25.86 -22.33 1.47
CA GLY A 358 26.41 -21.67 0.29
C GLY A 358 25.38 -21.74 -0.82
N PHE A 359 24.48 -20.75 -0.90
CA PHE A 359 23.67 -20.58 -2.09
C PHE A 359 24.61 -20.26 -3.25
N ASN A 360 24.60 -21.08 -4.30
CA ASN A 360 25.39 -20.83 -5.51
C ASN A 360 25.09 -19.41 -6.04
N GLN A 361 26.14 -18.59 -6.21
CA GLN A 361 25.98 -17.21 -6.70
C GLN A 361 25.32 -17.14 -8.08
N GLU A 362 25.50 -18.18 -8.91
CA GLU A 362 24.81 -18.34 -10.19
C GLU A 362 23.30 -18.53 -10.01
N MET A 363 22.89 -19.22 -8.94
CA MET A 363 21.49 -19.46 -8.61
C MET A 363 20.85 -18.21 -7.99
N LEU A 364 21.56 -17.51 -7.10
CA LEU A 364 21.09 -16.23 -6.55
C LEU A 364 21.02 -15.13 -7.61
N SER A 365 21.97 -15.06 -8.54
CA SER A 365 21.94 -14.06 -9.63
C SER A 365 20.82 -14.33 -10.63
N ARG A 366 20.44 -15.60 -10.85
CA ARG A 366 19.26 -15.97 -11.67
C ARG A 366 17.94 -15.81 -10.92
N LEU A 367 17.92 -16.05 -9.61
CA LEU A 367 16.73 -15.88 -8.77
C LEU A 367 16.46 -14.41 -8.40
N LEU A 368 17.50 -13.58 -8.23
CA LEU A 368 17.38 -12.22 -7.67
C LEU A 368 17.83 -11.12 -8.64
N GLY A 369 18.53 -11.47 -9.73
CA GLY A 369 19.04 -10.56 -10.76
C GLY A 369 20.56 -10.30 -10.67
N PRO A 370 21.20 -9.78 -11.74
CA PRO A 370 22.67 -9.81 -11.90
C PRO A 370 23.51 -8.89 -10.99
N GLN A 371 22.90 -8.04 -10.16
CA GLN A 371 23.59 -7.00 -9.37
C GLN A 371 24.09 -7.45 -7.97
N LEU A 372 24.00 -8.74 -7.63
CA LEU A 372 24.38 -9.26 -6.31
C LEU A 372 25.68 -10.07 -6.35
N GLN A 373 26.83 -9.39 -6.37
CA GLN A 373 28.12 -10.02 -6.03
C GLN A 373 28.29 -10.01 -4.50
N LEU A 374 28.34 -11.20 -3.88
CA LEU A 374 28.82 -11.32 -2.50
C LEU A 374 30.35 -11.25 -2.52
N ALA A 375 30.92 -10.16 -1.99
CA ALA A 375 32.32 -10.14 -1.60
C ALA A 375 32.50 -11.07 -0.39
N VAL A 376 33.13 -12.22 -0.61
CA VAL A 376 33.60 -13.09 0.46
C VAL A 376 34.98 -12.57 0.86
N GLU A 377 35.09 -11.92 2.02
CA GLU A 377 36.40 -11.67 2.64
C GLU A 377 36.94 -13.01 3.15
N GLU A 378 37.99 -13.52 2.50
CA GLU A 378 38.79 -14.64 3.01
C GLU A 378 39.59 -14.16 4.23
N ASN A 379 39.10 -14.49 5.43
CA ASN A 379 39.93 -14.42 6.64
C ASN A 379 40.95 -15.57 6.63
N GLY A 380 42.10 -15.33 6.02
CA GLY A 380 43.28 -16.17 6.12
C GLY A 380 44.06 -15.89 7.41
N HIS A 381 44.00 -16.81 8.36
CA HIS A 381 44.99 -16.91 9.44
C HIS A 381 46.37 -17.23 8.86
N GLY A 382 47.34 -16.33 9.05
CA GLY A 382 48.75 -16.54 8.73
C GLY A 382 49.64 -15.90 9.79
N GLU A 383 50.48 -16.72 10.42
CA GLU A 383 51.35 -16.43 11.54
C GLU A 383 52.28 -15.22 11.33
N LEU A 384 52.37 -14.35 12.34
CA LEU A 384 53.43 -13.35 12.49
C LEU A 384 54.74 -14.06 12.85
N LYS A 385 55.70 -14.08 11.91
CA LYS A 385 57.12 -14.25 12.22
C LYS A 385 57.80 -12.88 12.24
N GLU A 386 58.32 -12.52 13.41
CA GLU A 386 59.32 -11.46 13.57
C GLU A 386 60.55 -11.74 12.72
N VAL A 387 60.97 -10.73 11.93
CA VAL A 387 62.39 -10.57 11.58
C VAL A 387 62.74 -9.10 11.75
N ASN A 388 63.50 -8.83 12.81
CA ASN A 388 64.31 -7.64 12.98
C ASN A 388 65.34 -7.53 11.85
N GLN A 389 65.45 -6.37 11.18
CA GLN A 389 66.74 -5.70 10.97
C GLN A 389 66.60 -4.28 10.43
N ALA A 390 67.58 -3.47 10.84
CA ALA A 390 67.61 -2.02 10.83
C ALA A 390 68.05 -1.38 9.50
N LEU A 391 67.65 -0.11 9.35
CA LEU A 391 68.24 1.04 8.63
C LEU A 391 69.71 0.91 8.16
N PRO A 392 70.11 1.59 7.08
CA PRO A 392 69.98 3.06 6.90
C PRO A 392 69.04 3.54 5.80
#